data_AF-A0A256C4N9-F1
#
_entry.id   AF-A0A256C4N9-F1
#
_cell.length_a   1.000
_cell.length_b   1.000
_cell.length_c   1.000
_cell.angle_alpha   90.00
_cell.angle_beta   90.00
_cell.angle_gamma   90.00
#
_symmetry.space_group_name_H-M   'P 1'
#
loop_
_entity.id
_entity.type
_entity.pdbx_description
1 polymer ?
#
loop_
_entity_poly.entity_id
_entity_poly.type
_entity_poly.pdbx_seq_one_letter_code
_entity_poly.pdbx_strand_id
1 'polypeptide(L)'
;MSVKQMQLEFKDFEQVANVYMDFVVGGGFFIPMQTVNYQLGDEIFIALILPDDPGKRNPAATKVVWINTENSRKGKPGIGVQLTGMNAGPLNERLKKCVGSAKKKSPFTLTM
;
A
#
# COMPACT_ATOMS: atom_id res chain seq x y z
N MET A 1 -8.22 -21.02 8.88
CA MET A 1 -7.49 -19.86 8.33
C MET A 1 -7.93 -18.63 9.12
N SER A 2 -7.04 -18.00 9.88
CA SER A 2 -7.37 -16.77 10.60
C SER A 2 -7.25 -15.59 9.64
N VAL A 3 -8.39 -15.00 9.28
CA VAL A 3 -8.42 -13.79 8.45
C VAL A 3 -7.77 -12.65 9.23
N LYS A 4 -6.70 -12.07 8.69
CA LYS A 4 -5.98 -10.95 9.30
C LYS A 4 -6.62 -9.63 8.86
N GLN A 5 -6.80 -8.71 9.80
CA GLN A 5 -7.31 -7.37 9.53
C GLN A 5 -6.40 -6.31 10.16
N MET A 6 -6.26 -5.17 9.48
CA MET A 6 -5.50 -4.03 10.02
C MET A 6 -6.06 -2.70 9.52
N GLN A 7 -5.74 -1.62 10.24
CA GLN A 7 -5.99 -0.25 9.80
C GLN A 7 -4.67 0.39 9.39
N LEU A 8 -4.69 1.09 8.26
CA LEU A 8 -3.54 1.83 7.75
C LEU A 8 -3.96 3.27 7.43
N GLU A 9 -3.12 4.23 7.79
CA GLU A 9 -3.34 5.65 7.53
C GLU A 9 -2.14 6.23 6.80
N PHE A 10 -2.42 6.87 5.66
CA PHE A 10 -1.45 7.71 4.96
C PHE A 10 -1.67 9.17 5.33
N LYS A 11 -0.65 9.79 5.92
CA LYS A 11 -0.69 11.15 6.48
C LYS A 11 -0.63 12.24 5.42
N ASP A 12 0.06 11.97 4.32
CA ASP A 12 0.27 12.92 3.24
C ASP A 12 0.39 12.24 1.87
N PHE A 13 0.25 13.03 0.80
CA PHE A 13 0.28 12.54 -0.57
C PHE A 13 1.66 11.97 -0.98
N GLU A 14 2.76 12.46 -0.39
CA GLU A 14 4.10 11.94 -0.66
C GLU A 14 4.26 10.52 -0.11
N GLN A 15 3.69 10.23 1.07
CA GLN A 15 3.65 8.89 1.64
C GLN A 15 2.93 7.93 0.70
N VAL A 16 1.78 8.32 0.13
CA VAL A 16 1.07 7.50 -0.85
C VAL A 16 1.94 7.24 -2.08
N ALA A 17 2.58 8.27 -2.63
CA ALA A 17 3.46 8.14 -3.80
C ALA A 17 4.66 7.21 -3.55
N ASN A 18 5.23 7.23 -2.34
CA ASN A 18 6.37 6.39 -1.99
C ASN A 18 6.05 4.91 -1.80
N VAL A 19 4.77 4.57 -1.54
CA VAL A 19 4.35 3.19 -1.28
C VAL A 19 3.47 2.62 -2.37
N TYR A 20 2.88 3.44 -3.24
CA TYR A 20 2.00 2.99 -4.30
C TYR A 20 2.77 2.16 -5.33
N MET A 21 2.16 1.04 -5.75
CA MET A 21 2.73 0.10 -6.71
C MET A 21 1.83 0.08 -7.96
N ASP A 22 2.20 0.88 -8.96
CA ASP A 22 1.43 1.09 -10.19
C ASP A 22 1.41 -0.13 -11.13
N PHE A 23 2.48 -0.93 -11.11
CA PHE A 23 2.64 -2.14 -11.90
C PHE A 23 1.80 -3.33 -11.40
N VAL A 24 1.19 -3.23 -10.23
CA VAL A 24 0.34 -4.29 -9.68
C VAL A 24 -1.06 -4.21 -10.31
N VAL A 25 -1.52 -5.32 -10.89
CA VAL A 25 -2.86 -5.40 -11.50
C VAL A 25 -3.94 -5.10 -10.46
N GLY A 26 -4.85 -4.17 -10.76
CA GLY A 26 -5.86 -3.71 -9.80
C GLY A 26 -5.35 -2.68 -8.78
N GLY A 27 -4.06 -2.33 -8.84
CA GLY A 27 -3.41 -1.44 -7.90
C GLY A 27 -2.87 -2.17 -6.68
N GLY A 28 -1.84 -1.61 -6.08
CA GLY A 28 -1.24 -2.14 -4.87
C GLY A 28 -0.46 -1.08 -4.12
N PHE A 29 -0.01 -1.43 -2.93
CA PHE A 29 0.88 -0.58 -2.15
C PHE A 29 1.74 -1.41 -1.20
N PHE A 30 2.86 -0.82 -0.78
CA PHE A 30 3.77 -1.38 0.18
C PHE A 30 3.42 -0.96 1.62
N ILE A 31 3.43 -1.91 2.55
CA ILE A 31 3.19 -1.70 3.97
C ILE A 31 4.49 -1.99 4.72
N PRO A 32 5.22 -0.95 5.16
CA PRO A 32 6.40 -1.15 5.98
C PRO A 32 5.99 -1.68 7.36
N MET A 33 6.67 -2.73 7.84
CA MET A 33 6.44 -3.28 9.18
C MET A 33 7.75 -3.79 9.78
N GLN A 34 7.85 -3.75 11.12
CA GLN A 34 9.04 -4.23 11.81
C GLN A 34 9.16 -5.76 11.74
N THR A 35 8.04 -6.46 11.97
CA THR A 35 8.01 -7.93 11.94
C THR A 35 7.08 -8.45 10.87
N VAL A 36 7.65 -9.13 9.87
CA VAL A 36 6.90 -9.67 8.74
C VAL A 36 6.45 -11.10 9.05
N ASN A 37 5.19 -11.24 9.47
CA ASN A 37 4.55 -12.54 9.72
C ASN A 37 3.41 -12.79 8.74
N TYR A 38 3.74 -12.80 7.44
CA TYR A 38 2.82 -13.02 6.32
C TYR A 38 3.45 -13.97 5.32
N GLN A 39 2.60 -14.71 4.59
CA GLN A 39 3.01 -15.54 3.47
C GLN A 39 2.48 -14.97 2.14
N LEU A 40 3.13 -15.32 1.03
CA LEU A 40 2.64 -14.95 -0.29
C LEU A 40 1.26 -15.57 -0.50
N GLY A 41 0.33 -14.75 -0.97
CA GLY A 41 -1.06 -15.14 -1.15
C GLY A 41 -1.96 -14.97 0.08
N ASP A 42 -1.41 -14.58 1.23
CA ASP A 42 -2.23 -14.26 2.42
C ASP A 42 -3.25 -13.17 2.07
N GLU A 43 -4.50 -13.38 2.47
CA GLU A 43 -5.57 -12.40 2.36
C GLU A 43 -5.65 -11.54 3.62
N ILE A 44 -5.70 -10.23 3.43
CA ILE A 44 -5.73 -9.23 4.50
C ILE A 44 -6.85 -8.24 4.21
N PHE A 45 -7.72 -8.02 5.20
CA PHE A 45 -8.70 -6.93 5.14
C PHE A 45 -8.10 -5.65 5.72
N ILE A 46 -8.01 -4.60 4.91
CA ILE A 46 -7.41 -3.33 5.30
C ILE A 46 -8.48 -2.25 5.33
N ALA A 47 -8.54 -1.49 6.43
CA ALA A 47 -9.23 -0.21 6.48
C ALA A 47 -8.21 0.91 6.18
N LEU A 48 -8.25 1.45 4.96
CA LEU A 48 -7.29 2.46 4.51
C LEU A 48 -7.84 3.87 4.72
N ILE A 49 -7.08 4.74 5.38
CA ILE A 49 -7.37 6.17 5.50
C ILE A 49 -6.38 6.92 4.60
N LEU A 50 -6.91 7.77 3.72
CA LEU A 50 -6.14 8.50 2.73
C LEU A 50 -6.04 9.99 3.11
N PRO A 51 -4.98 10.68 2.67
CA PRO A 51 -4.77 12.10 2.98
C PRO A 51 -5.76 13.04 2.27
N ASP A 52 -6.52 12.58 1.25
CA ASP A 52 -7.53 13.39 0.56
C ASP A 52 -8.82 13.57 1.38
N ASP A 53 -9.11 12.64 2.29
CA ASP A 53 -10.30 12.63 3.14
C ASP A 53 -9.93 12.07 4.53
N PRO A 54 -9.18 12.86 5.33
CA PRO A 54 -8.70 12.42 6.64
C PRO A 54 -9.90 12.15 7.56
N GLY A 55 -10.02 10.89 8.00
CA GLY A 55 -11.13 10.41 8.84
C GLY A 55 -12.04 9.40 8.16
N LYS A 56 -12.04 9.34 6.81
CA LYS A 56 -12.80 8.33 6.08
C LYS A 56 -12.02 7.02 5.95
N ARG A 57 -12.57 5.94 6.52
CA ARG A 57 -12.04 4.58 6.38
C ARG A 57 -12.53 3.95 5.08
N ASN A 58 -11.62 3.42 4.29
CA ASN A 58 -11.89 2.76 3.02
C ASN A 58 -11.56 1.26 3.15
N PRO A 59 -12.54 0.40 3.44
CA PRO A 59 -12.31 -1.03 3.58
C PRO A 59 -12.02 -1.68 2.22
N ALA A 60 -10.95 -2.46 2.16
CA ALA A 60 -10.56 -3.22 0.98
C ALA A 60 -10.03 -4.60 1.35
N ALA A 61 -10.38 -5.60 0.53
CA ALA A 61 -9.72 -6.89 0.55
C ALA A 61 -8.40 -6.78 -0.20
N THR A 62 -7.33 -7.32 0.38
CA THR A 62 -6.00 -7.29 -0.22
C THR A 62 -5.33 -8.65 -0.16
N LYS A 63 -4.39 -8.88 -1.07
CA LYS A 63 -3.62 -10.11 -1.17
C LYS A 63 -2.13 -9.79 -1.11
N VAL A 64 -1.37 -10.52 -0.31
CA VAL A 64 0.09 -10.38 -0.26
C VAL A 64 0.71 -10.90 -1.56
N VAL A 65 1.38 -10.03 -2.29
CA VAL A 65 2.03 -10.35 -3.58
C VAL A 65 3.54 -10.14 -3.55
N TRP A 66 4.05 -9.49 -2.51
CA TRP A 66 5.48 -9.27 -2.31
C TRP A 66 5.82 -9.30 -0.82
N ILE A 67 6.99 -9.84 -0.46
CA ILE A 67 7.50 -9.87 0.90
C ILE A 67 8.93 -9.38 0.90
N ASN A 68 9.24 -8.37 1.72
CA ASN A 68 10.60 -7.94 2.01
C ASN A 68 10.92 -8.26 3.47
N THR A 69 11.82 -9.21 3.71
CA THR A 69 12.15 -9.68 5.07
C THR A 69 13.10 -8.74 5.79
N GLU A 70 13.17 -8.84 7.12
CA GLU A 70 14.05 -8.04 8.00
C GLU A 70 15.54 -8.15 7.64
N ASN A 71 15.97 -9.30 7.11
CA ASN A 71 17.36 -9.56 6.72
C ASN A 71 17.70 -9.12 5.29
N SER A 72 16.79 -8.42 4.60
CA SER A 72 17.04 -7.95 3.25
C SER A 72 18.10 -6.85 3.24
N ARG A 73 19.15 -7.02 2.42
CA ARG A 73 20.26 -6.04 2.30
C ARG A 73 19.83 -4.69 1.72
N LYS A 74 18.64 -4.59 1.11
CA LYS A 74 18.12 -3.37 0.49
C LYS A 74 16.63 -3.19 0.80
N GLY A 75 16.24 -1.97 1.13
CA GLY A 75 14.85 -1.59 1.39
C GLY A 75 14.39 -1.83 2.82
N LYS A 76 13.20 -1.33 3.16
CA LYS A 76 12.58 -1.51 4.49
C LYS A 76 11.86 -2.86 4.56
N PRO A 77 11.85 -3.54 5.72
CA PRO A 77 11.00 -4.71 5.91
C PRO A 77 9.52 -4.35 5.74
N GLY A 78 8.75 -5.27 5.17
CA GLY A 78 7.34 -5.04 4.86
C GLY A 78 6.76 -6.02 3.84
N ILE A 79 5.52 -5.75 3.44
CA ILE A 79 4.80 -6.53 2.43
C ILE A 79 4.29 -5.61 1.34
N GLY A 80 4.29 -6.07 0.09
CA GLY A 80 3.52 -5.47 -0.99
C GLY A 80 2.18 -6.19 -1.10
N VAL A 81 1.10 -5.42 -1.10
CA VAL A 81 -0.26 -5.94 -1.21
C VAL A 81 -0.92 -5.49 -2.51
N GLN A 82 -1.66 -6.40 -3.12
CA GLN A 82 -2.55 -6.15 -4.25
C GLN A 82 -3.96 -5.86 -3.72
N LEU A 83 -4.62 -4.84 -4.26
CA LEU A 83 -6.04 -4.60 -4.04
C LEU A 83 -6.88 -5.64 -4.79
N THR A 84 -7.87 -6.21 -4.12
CA THR A 84 -8.74 -7.25 -4.68
C THR A 84 -10.21 -6.98 -4.36
N GLY A 85 -11.10 -7.67 -5.07
CA GLY A 85 -12.55 -7.53 -4.89
C GLY A 85 -13.15 -6.27 -5.50
N MET A 86 -14.41 -6.00 -5.20
CA MET A 86 -15.20 -4.95 -5.84
C MET A 86 -14.70 -3.52 -5.55
N ASN A 87 -14.08 -3.30 -4.39
CA ASN A 87 -13.59 -1.98 -3.98
C ASN A 87 -12.20 -1.66 -4.57
N ALA A 88 -11.53 -2.61 -5.23
CA ALA A 88 -10.17 -2.42 -5.74
C ALA A 88 -10.08 -1.28 -6.76
N GLY A 89 -10.97 -1.27 -7.77
CA GLY A 89 -10.98 -0.23 -8.82
C GLY A 89 -11.15 1.18 -8.26
N PRO A 90 -12.25 1.47 -7.54
CA PRO A 90 -12.49 2.79 -6.96
C PRO A 90 -11.39 3.25 -6.00
N LEU A 91 -10.84 2.33 -5.19
CA LEU A 91 -9.76 2.69 -4.27
C LEU A 91 -8.44 2.96 -4.99
N ASN A 92 -8.14 2.19 -6.04
CA ASN A 92 -6.96 2.41 -6.89
C ASN A 92 -7.03 3.77 -7.60
N GLU A 93 -8.19 4.18 -8.10
CA GLU A 93 -8.37 5.51 -8.69
C GLU A 93 -8.10 6.63 -7.68
N ARG A 94 -8.56 6.48 -6.44
CA ARG A 94 -8.27 7.44 -5.36
C ARG A 94 -6.79 7.47 -5.00
N LEU A 95 -6.13 6.31 -4.93
CA LEU A 95 -4.69 6.23 -4.73
C LEU A 95 -3.94 6.96 -5.85
N LYS A 96 -4.26 6.69 -7.13
CA LYS A 96 -3.66 7.39 -8.28
C LYS A 96 -3.85 8.91 -8.20
N LYS A 97 -5.04 9.38 -7.80
CA LYS A 97 -5.31 10.81 -7.59
C LYS A 97 -4.43 11.41 -6.49
N CYS A 98 -4.25 10.68 -5.38
CA CYS A 98 -3.35 11.08 -4.29
C CYS A 98 -1.90 11.16 -4.79
N VAL A 99 -1.42 10.17 -5.54
CA VAL A 99 -0.08 10.17 -6.14
C VAL A 99 0.11 11.36 -7.08
N GLY A 100 -0.88 11.66 -7.92
CA GLY A 100 -0.84 12.82 -8.82
C GLY A 100 -0.82 14.18 -8.10
N SER A 101 -1.26 14.22 -6.84
CA SER A 101 -1.31 15.41 -6.00
C SER A 101 -0.09 15.54 -5.08
N ALA A 102 0.82 14.56 -5.08
CA ALA A 102 2.09 14.65 -4.35
C ALA A 102 2.93 15.80 -4.91
N LYS A 103 3.54 16.60 -4.03
CA LYS A 103 4.43 17.67 -4.45
C LYS A 103 5.61 17.05 -5.21
N LYS A 104 5.78 17.41 -6.49
CA LYS A 104 7.01 17.11 -7.23
C LYS A 104 8.17 17.84 -6.55
N LYS A 105 8.91 17.16 -5.67
CA LYS A 105 10.31 17.54 -5.43
C LYS A 105 11.13 17.09 -6.64
N SER A 106 12.06 17.98 -7.04
CA SER A 106 13.11 17.87 -8.08
C SER A 106 13.67 16.45 -8.35
N PRO A 107 14.28 16.16 -9.51
CA PRO A 107 14.35 14.85 -10.18
C PRO A 107 15.39 13.88 -9.60
N PHE A 108 15.54 13.81 -8.28
CA PHE A 108 16.25 12.72 -7.63
C PHE A 108 15.26 11.64 -7.21
N THR A 109 14.86 10.87 -8.20
CA THR A 109 14.16 9.60 -8.02
C THR A 109 15.10 8.61 -7.34
N LEU A 110 14.69 8.03 -6.20
CA LEU A 110 15.43 6.98 -5.48
C LEU A 110 15.22 5.57 -6.06
N THR A 111 14.46 5.45 -7.15
CA THR A 111 14.39 4.21 -7.92
C THR A 111 15.49 4.22 -8.98
N MET A 112 16.39 3.24 -8.91
CA MET A 112 17.13 2.77 -10.09
C MET A 112 16.15 2.14 -11.08
#